data_AF-A0A0K2TXQ4-F1
#
_entry.id   AF-A0A0K2TXQ4-F1
#
_cell.length_a   1.000
_cell.length_b   1.000
_cell.length_c   1.000
_cell.angle_alpha   90.00
_cell.angle_beta   90.00
_cell.angle_gamma   90.00
#
_symmetry.space_group_name_H-M   'P 1'
#
loop_
_entity.id
_entity.type
_entity.pdbx_description
1 polymer ?
#
loop_
_entity_poly.entity_id
_entity_poly.type
_entity_poly.pdbx_seq_one_letter_code
_entity_poly.pdbx_strand_id
1 'polypeptide(L)'
;VSCKDMVLRCHFGGIKYDCSHMFTDVVTDDGKCCAFNIMPDEVMFRHFPRNPTAEKNWKDWTPQDGYKNKPSQKNILFGEMPRRTSSPGLTMGLSVLLNVQENEYYCTGSESVGFKILLHSPVDHPEMVDFGFGLPPGSENFISLLPSYIHSNNDIHSLDYKVRQCFFEDEKSLMYFKHFTYLNCIIECITNQTFNMCGCVAYYMPRTDDIPICSPEKIGCIKKAKIKAEESNIQDDSDKGKVKHSG
;
A
#
# COMPACT_ATOMS: atom_id res chain seq x y z
N VAL A 1 -18.76 -7.34 2.56
CA VAL A 1 -18.74 -7.50 1.09
C VAL A 1 -17.48 -8.25 0.69
N SER A 2 -17.57 -9.28 -0.17
CA SER A 2 -16.39 -9.94 -0.74
C SER A 2 -15.98 -9.28 -2.05
N CYS A 3 -14.73 -9.41 -2.49
CA CYS A 3 -14.32 -8.86 -3.78
C CYS A 3 -15.08 -9.42 -4.97
N LYS A 4 -15.58 -10.65 -4.86
CA LYS A 4 -16.43 -11.25 -5.90
C LYS A 4 -17.76 -10.53 -6.07
N ASP A 5 -18.32 -10.00 -4.98
CA ASP A 5 -19.60 -9.28 -5.00
C ASP A 5 -19.43 -7.82 -5.41
N MET A 6 -18.30 -7.21 -5.03
CA MET A 6 -17.96 -5.83 -5.37
C MET A 6 -17.49 -5.67 -6.82
N VAL A 7 -16.64 -6.56 -7.33
CA VAL A 7 -16.03 -6.48 -8.66
C VAL A 7 -16.73 -7.45 -9.62
N LEU A 8 -17.78 -6.96 -10.30
CA LEU A 8 -18.63 -7.77 -11.17
C LEU A 8 -17.95 -8.19 -12.48
N ARG A 9 -17.12 -7.31 -13.03
CA ARG A 9 -16.36 -7.56 -14.28
C ARG A 9 -15.02 -6.86 -14.20
N CYS A 10 -14.02 -7.46 -14.84
CA CYS A 10 -12.68 -6.91 -14.92
C CYS A 10 -12.03 -7.33 -16.24
N HIS A 11 -11.37 -6.36 -16.85
CA HIS A 11 -10.50 -6.55 -18.00
C HIS A 11 -9.14 -5.95 -17.68
N PHE A 12 -8.08 -6.63 -18.11
CA PHE A 12 -6.72 -6.12 -17.98
C PHE A 12 -5.93 -6.48 -19.23
N GLY A 13 -5.23 -5.51 -19.85
CA GLY A 13 -4.46 -5.80 -21.07
C GLY A 13 -5.32 -6.33 -22.23
N GLY A 14 -6.58 -5.89 -22.34
CA GLY A 14 -7.52 -6.34 -23.38
C GLY A 14 -8.14 -7.72 -23.15
N ILE A 15 -7.82 -8.40 -22.04
CA ILE A 15 -8.32 -9.74 -21.71
C ILE A 15 -9.32 -9.65 -20.58
N LYS A 16 -10.45 -10.37 -20.72
CA LYS A 16 -11.43 -10.58 -19.65
C LYS A 16 -10.93 -11.66 -18.69
N TYR A 17 -10.93 -11.37 -17.40
CA TYR A 17 -10.53 -12.32 -16.36
C TYR A 17 -11.70 -12.69 -15.44
N ASP A 18 -11.51 -13.76 -14.66
CA ASP A 18 -12.28 -13.97 -13.44
C ASP A 18 -11.72 -13.05 -12.33
N CYS A 19 -12.55 -12.12 -11.87
CA CYS A 19 -12.12 -11.07 -10.95
C CYS A 19 -11.79 -11.58 -9.56
N SER A 20 -12.35 -12.74 -9.18
CA SER A 20 -12.02 -13.39 -7.92
C SER A 20 -10.56 -13.86 -7.84
N HIS A 21 -9.88 -14.01 -8.98
CA HIS A 21 -8.46 -14.35 -9.08
C HIS A 21 -7.55 -13.13 -9.33
N MET A 22 -8.14 -11.98 -9.67
CA MET A 22 -7.38 -10.75 -9.98
C MET A 22 -7.31 -9.79 -8.81
N PHE A 23 -8.30 -9.84 -7.92
CA PHE A 23 -8.40 -9.01 -6.74
C PHE A 23 -8.27 -9.87 -5.49
N THR A 24 -7.52 -9.38 -4.51
CA THR A 24 -7.43 -9.99 -3.20
C THR A 24 -8.13 -9.12 -2.17
N ASP A 25 -8.73 -9.76 -1.18
CA ASP A 25 -9.23 -9.10 0.00
C ASP A 25 -8.04 -8.56 0.81
N VAL A 26 -8.10 -7.29 1.21
CA VAL A 26 -7.11 -6.64 2.09
C VAL A 26 -7.81 -5.91 3.22
N VAL A 27 -7.16 -5.86 4.38
CA VAL A 27 -7.65 -5.11 5.54
C VAL A 27 -6.92 -3.78 5.58
N THR A 28 -7.67 -2.68 5.66
CA THR A 28 -7.17 -1.31 5.67
C THR A 28 -7.75 -0.54 6.86
N ASP A 29 -7.29 0.69 7.04
CA ASP A 29 -7.83 1.67 7.97
C ASP A 29 -9.29 2.10 7.69
N ASP A 30 -9.82 1.75 6.52
CA ASP A 30 -11.22 1.98 6.10
C ASP A 30 -12.03 0.69 5.98
N GLY A 31 -11.52 -0.42 6.54
CA GLY A 31 -12.19 -1.72 6.56
C GLY A 31 -11.65 -2.70 5.53
N LYS A 32 -12.51 -3.58 5.01
CA LYS A 32 -12.11 -4.61 4.05
C LYS A 32 -12.21 -4.07 2.62
N CYS A 33 -11.10 -4.02 1.90
CA CYS A 33 -10.99 -3.52 0.54
C CYS A 33 -10.57 -4.62 -0.46
N CYS A 34 -10.68 -4.30 -1.75
CA CYS A 34 -10.27 -5.16 -2.85
C CYS A 34 -9.07 -4.59 -3.58
N ALA A 35 -7.94 -5.28 -3.50
CA ALA A 35 -6.69 -4.81 -4.06
C ALA A 35 -6.34 -5.58 -5.33
N PHE A 36 -6.04 -4.82 -6.38
CA PHE A 36 -5.44 -5.34 -7.61
C PHE A 36 -3.92 -5.10 -7.53
N ASN A 37 -3.14 -6.11 -7.86
CA ASN A 37 -1.69 -5.99 -8.01
C ASN A 37 -0.91 -5.57 -6.76
N ILE A 38 -1.45 -5.82 -5.57
CA ILE A 38 -0.76 -5.63 -4.29
C ILE A 38 0.15 -6.84 -3.99
N MET A 39 1.26 -6.58 -3.31
CA MET A 39 2.12 -7.63 -2.77
C MET A 39 1.38 -8.40 -1.67
N PRO A 40 1.32 -9.75 -1.73
CA PRO A 40 0.71 -10.56 -0.69
C PRO A 40 1.43 -10.38 0.66
N ASP A 41 0.68 -10.50 1.75
CA ASP A 41 1.17 -10.33 3.12
C ASP A 41 2.38 -11.24 3.43
N GLU A 42 2.39 -12.48 2.89
CA GLU A 42 3.50 -13.43 3.05
C GLU A 42 4.82 -12.93 2.45
N VAL A 43 4.72 -12.06 1.45
CA VAL A 43 5.85 -11.45 0.77
C VAL A 43 6.16 -10.09 1.37
N MET A 44 5.16 -9.28 1.69
CA MET A 44 5.30 -7.92 2.21
C MET A 44 5.84 -7.89 3.64
N PHE A 45 5.33 -8.75 4.53
CA PHE A 45 5.63 -8.71 5.96
C PHE A 45 6.71 -9.72 6.37
N ARG A 46 7.55 -9.33 7.34
CA ARG A 46 8.64 -10.16 7.91
C ARG A 46 8.13 -11.25 8.83
N HIS A 47 7.13 -10.94 9.65
CA HIS A 47 6.58 -11.81 10.68
C HIS A 47 5.29 -12.49 10.20
N PHE A 48 5.31 -13.02 8.99
CA PHE A 48 4.19 -13.73 8.38
C PHE A 48 4.64 -15.12 7.90
N PRO A 49 3.78 -16.15 7.96
CA PRO A 49 4.13 -17.47 7.45
C PRO A 49 4.64 -17.41 6.00
N ARG A 50 5.84 -17.97 5.77
CA ARG A 50 6.43 -17.97 4.42
C ARG A 50 5.57 -18.78 3.46
N ASN A 51 5.35 -18.22 2.27
CA ASN A 51 4.70 -18.90 1.15
C ASN A 51 5.66 -18.92 -0.06
N PRO A 52 6.34 -20.06 -0.32
CA PRO A 52 7.34 -20.16 -1.39
C PRO A 52 6.78 -19.84 -2.78
N THR A 53 5.51 -20.15 -3.03
CA THR A 53 4.85 -19.85 -4.31
C THR A 53 4.67 -18.34 -4.48
N ALA A 54 4.22 -17.64 -3.43
CA ALA A 54 4.09 -16.19 -3.45
C ALA A 54 5.46 -15.52 -3.61
N GLU A 55 6.46 -15.95 -2.83
CA GLU A 55 7.83 -15.41 -2.93
C GLU A 55 8.41 -15.61 -4.34
N LYS A 56 8.20 -16.78 -4.96
CA LYS A 56 8.65 -17.05 -6.33
C LYS A 56 8.01 -16.09 -7.34
N ASN A 57 6.73 -15.76 -7.19
CA ASN A 57 6.01 -14.89 -8.12
C ASN A 57 6.46 -13.42 -8.06
N TRP A 58 7.05 -12.98 -6.94
CA TRP A 58 7.48 -11.61 -6.69
C TRP A 58 9.01 -11.43 -6.68
N LYS A 59 9.78 -12.49 -6.94
CA LYS A 59 11.25 -12.47 -6.84
C LYS A 59 11.92 -11.55 -7.88
N ASP A 60 11.27 -11.35 -9.02
CA ASP A 60 11.88 -10.68 -10.17
C ASP A 60 11.66 -9.16 -10.19
N TRP A 61 11.02 -8.59 -9.16
CA TRP A 61 10.78 -7.17 -9.04
C TRP A 61 10.99 -6.65 -7.61
N THR A 62 11.68 -5.52 -7.47
CA THR A 62 11.74 -4.75 -6.22
C THR A 62 11.48 -3.26 -6.50
N PRO A 63 11.11 -2.46 -5.49
CA PRO A 63 10.95 -1.01 -5.66
C PRO A 63 12.23 -0.31 -6.15
N GLN A 64 13.40 -0.80 -5.73
CA GLN A 64 14.70 -0.22 -6.07
C GLN A 64 15.19 -0.65 -7.46
N ASP A 65 15.19 -1.96 -7.75
CA ASP A 65 15.77 -2.51 -8.99
C ASP A 65 14.77 -2.57 -10.15
N GLY A 66 13.47 -2.45 -9.87
CA GLY A 66 12.43 -2.72 -10.85
C GLY A 66 12.48 -4.18 -11.32
N TYR A 67 12.05 -4.41 -12.57
CA TYR A 67 11.97 -5.77 -13.14
C TYR A 67 13.34 -6.22 -13.63
N LYS A 68 13.88 -7.30 -13.05
CA LYS A 68 15.23 -7.82 -13.38
C LYS A 68 15.29 -8.51 -14.74
N ASN A 69 14.20 -9.18 -15.14
CA ASN A 69 14.12 -9.92 -16.40
C ASN A 69 13.28 -9.15 -17.43
N LYS A 70 13.74 -9.15 -18.69
CA LYS A 70 12.89 -8.73 -19.82
C LYS A 70 11.75 -9.72 -19.94
N PRO A 71 10.48 -9.29 -19.89
CA PRO A 71 9.37 -10.23 -19.98
C PRO A 71 9.43 -11.00 -21.30
N SER A 72 9.19 -12.31 -21.24
CA SER A 72 8.69 -13.00 -22.42
C SER A 72 7.25 -12.54 -22.68
N GLN A 73 6.82 -12.38 -23.94
CA GLN A 73 5.46 -11.93 -24.27
C GLN A 73 4.35 -12.78 -23.61
N LYS A 74 4.62 -14.08 -23.34
CA LYS A 74 3.70 -14.98 -22.63
C LYS A 74 3.56 -14.66 -21.13
N ASN A 75 4.63 -14.14 -20.49
CA ASN A 75 4.65 -13.91 -19.04
C ASN A 75 3.97 -12.60 -18.61
N ILE A 76 3.84 -11.63 -19.52
CA ILE A 76 3.16 -10.34 -19.26
C ILE A 76 1.67 -10.56 -18.93
N LEU A 77 1.07 -11.58 -19.52
CA LEU A 77 -0.37 -11.83 -19.43
C LEU A 77 -0.72 -12.91 -18.38
N PHE A 78 0.22 -13.81 -18.06
CA PHE A 78 -0.04 -14.93 -17.15
C PHE A 78 1.14 -15.21 -16.21
N GLY A 79 1.09 -14.68 -14.98
CA GLY A 79 1.81 -15.23 -13.83
C GLY A 79 2.91 -14.39 -13.19
N GLU A 80 3.51 -13.41 -13.87
CA GLU A 80 4.50 -12.53 -13.25
C GLU A 80 3.83 -11.40 -12.46
N MET A 81 4.26 -11.22 -11.20
CA MET A 81 3.87 -10.11 -10.35
C MET A 81 5.07 -9.18 -10.08
N PRO A 82 4.85 -7.86 -9.95
CA PRO A 82 3.60 -7.16 -10.22
C PRO A 82 3.26 -7.20 -11.72
N ARG A 83 1.96 -7.18 -12.01
CA ARG A 83 1.40 -7.16 -13.36
C ARG A 83 1.74 -5.85 -14.06
N ARG A 84 2.02 -5.94 -15.36
CA ARG A 84 2.38 -4.81 -16.24
C ARG A 84 1.40 -4.69 -17.39
N THR A 85 1.17 -3.47 -17.85
CA THR A 85 0.50 -3.22 -19.12
C THR A 85 1.53 -3.28 -20.25
N SER A 86 1.15 -3.79 -21.43
CA SER A 86 2.02 -3.83 -22.60
C SER A 86 2.02 -2.52 -23.38
N SER A 87 0.95 -1.73 -23.25
CA SER A 87 0.79 -0.44 -23.95
C SER A 87 -0.14 0.47 -23.16
N PRO A 88 -0.01 1.81 -23.29
CA PRO A 88 -0.98 2.75 -22.75
C PRO A 88 -2.35 2.63 -23.44
N GLY A 89 -3.40 3.09 -22.76
CA GLY A 89 -4.76 3.21 -23.32
C GLY A 89 -5.81 2.40 -22.56
N LEU A 90 -7.08 2.78 -22.73
CA LEU A 90 -8.21 2.23 -21.99
C LEU A 90 -8.32 0.70 -22.15
N THR A 91 -8.19 0.20 -23.37
CA THR A 91 -8.31 -1.24 -23.66
C THR A 91 -7.19 -2.05 -23.02
N MET A 92 -5.98 -1.48 -22.94
CA MET A 92 -4.78 -2.16 -22.45
C MET A 92 -4.56 -1.98 -20.95
N GLY A 93 -5.28 -1.05 -20.32
CA GLY A 93 -5.28 -0.81 -18.88
C GLY A 93 -6.19 -1.77 -18.11
N LEU A 94 -6.47 -1.41 -16.86
CA LEU A 94 -7.47 -2.06 -16.01
C LEU A 94 -8.83 -1.38 -16.23
N SER A 95 -9.86 -2.18 -16.54
CA SER A 95 -11.25 -1.74 -16.57
C SER A 95 -12.07 -2.63 -15.65
N VAL A 96 -12.84 -2.03 -14.75
CA VAL A 96 -13.67 -2.73 -13.77
C VAL A 96 -15.10 -2.22 -13.80
N LEU A 97 -16.04 -3.14 -13.59
CA LEU A 97 -17.44 -2.81 -13.28
C LEU A 97 -17.68 -3.14 -11.82
N LEU A 98 -18.02 -2.12 -11.04
CA LEU A 98 -18.18 -2.23 -9.60
C LEU A 98 -19.66 -2.21 -9.19
N ASN A 99 -19.99 -2.96 -8.16
CA ASN A 99 -21.29 -2.96 -7.51
C ASN A 99 -21.17 -2.28 -6.15
N VAL A 100 -21.85 -1.15 -5.99
CA VAL A 100 -21.81 -0.38 -4.73
C VAL A 100 -22.62 -1.07 -3.64
N GLN A 101 -23.62 -1.89 -4.00
CA GLN A 101 -24.53 -2.52 -3.03
C GLN A 101 -25.14 -1.50 -2.04
N GLU A 102 -25.70 -0.41 -2.57
CA GLU A 102 -26.24 0.72 -1.78
C GLU A 102 -27.23 0.26 -0.70
N ASN A 103 -28.03 -0.76 -0.97
CA ASN A 103 -29.00 -1.31 -0.01
C ASN A 103 -28.37 -1.94 1.25
N GLU A 104 -27.07 -2.25 1.21
CA GLU A 104 -26.30 -2.83 2.33
C GLU A 104 -25.59 -1.75 3.18
N TYR A 105 -25.83 -0.46 2.90
CA TYR A 105 -25.24 0.67 3.63
C TYR A 105 -25.94 0.83 4.99
N TYR A 106 -25.63 -0.08 5.91
CA TYR A 106 -26.06 -0.01 7.31
C TYR A 106 -24.87 0.40 8.18
N CYS A 107 -25.03 1.48 8.96
CA CYS A 107 -24.00 1.98 9.89
C CYS A 107 -22.65 2.28 9.19
N THR A 108 -22.68 3.04 8.11
CA THR A 108 -21.49 3.38 7.34
C THR A 108 -20.59 4.37 8.07
N GLY A 109 -19.28 4.17 7.95
CA GLY A 109 -18.28 5.13 8.44
C GLY A 109 -18.11 6.35 7.55
N SER A 110 -18.64 6.31 6.32
CA SER A 110 -18.65 7.41 5.36
C SER A 110 -20.01 8.10 5.32
N GLU A 111 -19.98 9.42 5.07
CA GLU A 111 -21.17 10.27 4.88
C GLU A 111 -21.67 10.27 3.43
N SER A 112 -21.09 9.43 2.56
CA SER A 112 -21.42 9.34 1.14
C SER A 112 -21.56 7.90 0.66
N VAL A 113 -22.36 7.73 -0.40
CA VAL A 113 -22.52 6.47 -1.14
C VAL A 113 -21.57 6.47 -2.33
N GLY A 114 -20.86 5.36 -2.54
CA GLY A 114 -19.91 5.21 -3.63
C GLY A 114 -18.71 4.37 -3.25
N PHE A 115 -17.65 4.49 -4.04
CA PHE A 115 -16.41 3.75 -3.87
C PHE A 115 -15.31 4.68 -3.39
N LYS A 116 -14.46 4.21 -2.48
CA LYS A 116 -13.17 4.85 -2.21
C LYS A 116 -12.09 4.05 -2.93
N ILE A 117 -11.26 4.73 -3.72
CA ILE A 117 -10.18 4.14 -4.50
C ILE A 117 -8.86 4.74 -4.06
N LEU A 118 -7.83 3.89 -3.95
CA LEU A 118 -6.45 4.28 -3.68
C LEU A 118 -5.55 3.71 -4.77
N LEU A 119 -4.64 4.55 -5.27
CA LEU A 119 -3.57 4.17 -6.17
C LEU A 119 -2.26 4.25 -5.39
N HIS A 120 -1.58 3.12 -5.22
CA HIS A 120 -0.37 3.05 -4.42
C HIS A 120 0.64 2.03 -4.99
N SER A 121 1.86 2.03 -4.46
CA SER A 121 2.87 1.03 -4.82
C SER A 121 2.46 -0.36 -4.32
N PRO A 122 2.74 -1.45 -5.05
CA PRO A 122 2.44 -2.81 -4.61
C PRO A 122 3.02 -3.19 -3.24
N VAL A 123 4.11 -2.56 -2.80
CA VAL A 123 4.80 -2.86 -1.54
C VAL A 123 4.34 -2.00 -0.36
N ASP A 124 3.51 -1.00 -0.61
CA ASP A 124 3.03 -0.10 0.44
C ASP A 124 1.81 -0.68 1.13
N HIS A 125 1.75 -0.52 2.45
CA HIS A 125 0.51 -0.72 3.20
C HIS A 125 -0.54 0.31 2.77
N PRO A 126 -1.78 -0.12 2.44
CA PRO A 126 -2.82 0.80 1.95
C PRO A 126 -3.44 1.64 3.07
N GLU A 127 -3.22 2.96 3.01
CA GLU A 127 -3.85 3.97 3.89
C GLU A 127 -5.00 4.66 3.15
N MET A 128 -6.20 4.07 3.24
CA MET A 128 -7.39 4.49 2.52
C MET A 128 -8.01 5.77 3.10
N VAL A 129 -7.93 5.99 4.42
CA VAL A 129 -8.54 7.18 5.04
C VAL A 129 -7.84 8.45 4.60
N ASP A 130 -6.51 8.44 4.49
CA ASP A 130 -5.71 9.64 4.22
C ASP A 130 -5.51 9.89 2.72
N PHE A 131 -5.35 8.85 1.90
CA PHE A 131 -4.98 8.98 0.49
C PHE A 131 -6.04 8.48 -0.50
N GLY A 132 -7.13 7.87 -0.02
CA GLY A 132 -8.21 7.38 -0.86
C GLY A 132 -9.10 8.53 -1.37
N PHE A 133 -9.56 8.43 -2.61
CA PHE A 133 -10.52 9.37 -3.20
C PHE A 133 -11.84 8.68 -3.56
N GLY A 134 -12.94 9.43 -3.47
CA GLY A 134 -14.29 8.92 -3.72
C GLY A 134 -14.70 8.96 -5.19
N LEU A 135 -15.40 7.93 -5.65
CA LEU A 135 -16.12 7.91 -6.92
C LEU A 135 -17.62 7.66 -6.69
N PRO A 136 -18.51 8.43 -7.34
CA PRO A 136 -19.94 8.26 -7.18
C PRO A 136 -20.47 7.03 -7.94
N PRO A 137 -21.51 6.35 -7.44
CA PRO A 137 -22.18 5.29 -8.18
C PRO A 137 -22.88 5.84 -9.43
N GLY A 138 -23.17 4.97 -10.39
CA GLY A 138 -23.88 5.36 -11.63
C GLY A 138 -23.05 6.20 -12.61
N SER A 139 -21.73 6.29 -12.40
CA SER A 139 -20.81 7.02 -13.27
C SER A 139 -19.74 6.10 -13.88
N GLU A 140 -19.27 6.46 -15.08
CA GLU A 140 -18.08 5.87 -15.68
C GLU A 140 -16.92 6.85 -15.53
N ASN A 141 -15.83 6.41 -14.88
CA ASN A 141 -14.69 7.26 -14.56
C ASN A 141 -13.43 6.75 -15.28
N PHE A 142 -12.75 7.66 -15.96
CA PHE A 142 -11.50 7.38 -16.68
C PHE A 142 -10.32 7.98 -15.93
N ILE A 143 -9.46 7.12 -15.37
CA ILE A 143 -8.32 7.55 -14.55
C ILE A 143 -7.02 7.30 -15.33
N SER A 144 -6.38 8.39 -15.76
CA SER A 144 -5.09 8.34 -16.46
C SER A 144 -3.94 8.37 -15.45
N LEU A 145 -3.06 7.37 -15.51
CA LEU A 145 -1.88 7.28 -14.65
C LEU A 145 -0.64 7.74 -15.41
N LEU A 146 0.04 8.77 -14.89
CA LEU A 146 1.36 9.20 -15.36
C LEU A 146 2.37 9.01 -14.22
N PRO A 147 3.08 7.87 -14.17
CA PRO A 147 4.05 7.63 -13.11
C PRO A 147 5.27 8.54 -13.28
N SER A 148 5.73 9.11 -12.18
CA SER A 148 7.04 9.78 -12.08
C SER A 148 7.96 8.91 -11.25
N TYR A 149 9.19 8.72 -11.72
CA TYR A 149 10.19 7.92 -11.04
C TYR A 149 11.52 8.67 -11.03
N ILE A 150 12.11 8.78 -9.84
CA ILE A 150 13.39 9.40 -9.61
C ILE A 150 14.31 8.30 -9.09
N HIS A 151 15.39 8.05 -9.81
CA HIS A 151 16.42 7.11 -9.41
C HIS A 151 17.75 7.81 -9.22
N SER A 152 18.51 7.33 -8.26
CA SER A 152 19.84 7.82 -7.96
C SER A 152 20.90 7.06 -8.75
N ASN A 153 22.04 7.71 -9.01
CA ASN A 153 23.20 6.98 -9.50
C ASN A 153 23.82 6.14 -8.37
N ASN A 154 24.35 4.96 -8.69
CA ASN A 154 24.96 4.05 -7.71
C ASN A 154 26.10 4.71 -6.93
N ASP A 155 26.80 5.69 -7.51
CA ASP A 155 27.90 6.42 -6.87
C ASP A 155 27.47 7.07 -5.53
N ILE A 156 26.19 7.43 -5.40
CA ILE A 156 25.71 8.06 -4.17
C ILE A 156 25.67 7.08 -3.00
N HIS A 157 25.68 5.75 -3.21
CA HIS A 157 25.77 4.76 -2.12
C HIS A 157 26.99 4.97 -1.23
N SER A 158 28.05 5.59 -1.76
CA SER A 158 29.26 5.94 -0.99
C SER A 158 29.05 7.05 0.05
N LEU A 159 28.02 7.87 -0.11
CA LEU A 159 27.68 8.93 0.85
C LEU A 159 27.00 8.31 2.07
N ASP A 160 27.15 8.92 3.24
CA ASP A 160 26.38 8.48 4.41
C ASP A 160 24.91 8.91 4.25
N TYR A 161 23.97 8.10 4.76
CA TYR A 161 22.53 8.40 4.72
C TYR A 161 22.20 9.75 5.39
N LYS A 162 23.00 10.22 6.37
CA LYS A 162 22.85 11.54 7.01
C LYS A 162 23.14 12.68 6.06
N VAL A 163 23.90 12.46 5.00
CA VAL A 163 24.13 13.48 3.96
C VAL A 163 22.99 13.44 2.94
N ARG A 164 22.61 12.23 2.51
CA ARG A 164 21.54 12.04 1.50
C ARG A 164 20.14 12.30 2.02
N GLN A 165 19.93 12.20 3.33
CA GLN A 165 18.62 12.30 4.01
C GLN A 165 17.60 11.25 3.53
N CYS A 166 18.06 10.15 2.93
CA CYS A 166 17.24 9.00 2.54
C CYS A 166 18.01 7.69 2.78
N PHE A 167 17.27 6.59 2.88
CA PHE A 167 17.81 5.25 3.10
C PHE A 167 17.64 4.40 1.84
N PHE A 168 18.65 3.60 1.53
CA PHE A 168 18.51 2.47 0.62
C PHE A 168 17.90 1.25 1.30
N GLU A 169 17.45 0.28 0.50
CA GLU A 169 16.77 -0.94 0.99
C GLU A 169 17.67 -1.77 1.93
N ASP A 170 18.98 -1.74 1.71
CA ASP A 170 20.00 -2.43 2.49
C ASP A 170 20.47 -1.67 3.74
N GLU A 171 20.11 -0.40 3.89
CA GLU A 171 20.60 0.47 4.97
C GLU A 171 19.67 0.53 6.18
N LYS A 172 18.36 0.47 5.94
CA LYS A 172 17.35 0.53 7.01
C LYS A 172 16.32 -0.57 6.85
N SER A 173 16.38 -1.53 7.75
CA SER A 173 15.33 -2.54 7.89
C SER A 173 14.19 -2.03 8.75
N LEU A 174 12.98 -2.16 8.23
CA LEU A 174 11.73 -2.01 8.97
C LEU A 174 11.45 -3.26 9.82
N MET A 175 10.72 -3.12 10.92
CA MET A 175 10.44 -4.22 11.86
C MET A 175 9.43 -5.21 11.25
N TYR A 176 8.39 -4.70 10.63
CA TYR A 176 7.27 -5.46 10.09
C TYR A 176 7.38 -5.66 8.58
N PHE A 177 7.90 -4.69 7.83
CA PHE A 177 7.97 -4.77 6.36
C PHE A 177 9.32 -5.28 5.83
N LYS A 178 9.30 -6.07 4.75
CA LYS A 178 10.53 -6.52 4.06
C LYS A 178 11.18 -5.39 3.27
N HIS A 179 10.38 -4.58 2.57
CA HIS A 179 10.83 -3.46 1.75
C HIS A 179 10.64 -2.12 2.48
N PHE A 180 11.68 -1.30 2.47
CA PHE A 180 11.61 0.06 2.99
C PHE A 180 10.90 0.97 1.98
N THR A 181 9.82 1.62 2.42
CA THR A 181 9.23 2.79 1.75
C THR A 181 8.93 3.86 2.78
N TYR A 182 8.75 5.10 2.33
CA TYR A 182 8.35 6.19 3.21
C TYR A 182 7.04 5.86 3.95
N LEU A 183 6.02 5.42 3.20
CA LEU A 183 4.70 5.09 3.78
C LEU A 183 4.78 3.93 4.77
N ASN A 184 5.52 2.86 4.45
CA ASN A 184 5.74 1.75 5.38
C ASN A 184 6.44 2.22 6.67
N CYS A 185 7.45 3.08 6.56
CA CYS A 185 8.14 3.64 7.72
C CYS A 185 7.20 4.50 8.60
N ILE A 186 6.31 5.29 7.98
CA ILE A 186 5.34 6.13 8.69
C ILE A 186 4.32 5.26 9.44
N ILE A 187 3.76 4.23 8.82
CA ILE A 187 2.81 3.36 9.51
C ILE A 187 3.47 2.53 10.62
N GLU A 188 4.75 2.15 10.51
CA GLU A 188 5.48 1.57 11.65
C GLU A 188 5.64 2.56 12.81
N CYS A 189 5.92 3.83 12.50
CA CYS A 189 6.01 4.90 13.50
C CYS A 189 4.67 5.07 14.23
N ILE A 190 3.57 5.18 13.49
CA ILE A 190 2.20 5.28 14.02
C ILE A 190 1.87 4.05 14.87
N THR A 191 2.20 2.85 14.39
CA THR A 191 1.98 1.59 15.10
C THR A 191 2.72 1.57 16.44
N ASN A 192 4.01 1.90 16.44
CA ASN A 192 4.84 1.93 17.64
C ASN A 192 4.33 2.98 18.64
N GLN A 193 3.96 4.17 18.15
CA GLN A 193 3.38 5.21 18.98
C GLN A 193 2.05 4.78 19.59
N THR A 194 1.21 4.09 18.81
CA THR A 194 -0.07 3.56 19.25
C THR A 194 0.12 2.50 20.33
N PHE A 195 1.04 1.56 20.13
CA PHE A 195 1.38 0.56 21.14
C PHE A 195 1.90 1.19 22.42
N ASN A 196 2.82 2.15 22.33
CA ASN A 196 3.39 2.83 23.50
C ASN A 196 2.35 3.62 24.32
N MET A 197 1.38 4.24 23.65
CA MET A 197 0.35 5.05 24.32
C MET A 197 -0.84 4.23 24.80
N CYS A 198 -1.25 3.21 24.04
CA CYS A 198 -2.50 2.50 24.26
C CYS A 198 -2.31 1.05 24.76
N GLY A 199 -1.09 0.51 24.69
CA GLY A 199 -0.76 -0.88 25.03
C GLY A 199 -1.31 -1.92 24.06
N CYS A 200 -1.76 -1.50 22.87
CA CYS A 200 -2.34 -2.31 21.81
C CYS A 200 -2.29 -1.51 20.49
N VAL A 201 -2.56 -2.16 19.36
CA VAL A 201 -2.58 -1.53 18.03
C VAL A 201 -3.92 -1.70 17.33
N ALA A 202 -4.20 -0.90 16.30
CA ALA A 202 -5.41 -1.05 15.50
C ALA A 202 -5.37 -2.34 14.67
N TYR A 203 -6.53 -2.85 14.28
CA TYR A 203 -6.64 -4.14 13.59
C TYR A 203 -5.95 -4.19 12.21
N TYR A 204 -5.84 -3.04 11.54
CA TYR A 204 -5.19 -2.91 10.23
C TYR A 204 -3.68 -2.66 10.33
N MET A 205 -3.19 -2.22 11.49
CA MET A 205 -1.79 -1.87 11.67
C MET A 205 -0.88 -3.11 11.59
N PRO A 206 0.34 -2.96 11.03
CA PRO A 206 1.33 -4.02 11.05
C PRO A 206 1.67 -4.42 12.49
N ARG A 207 1.76 -5.73 12.77
CA ARG A 207 2.06 -6.24 14.11
C ARG A 207 2.63 -7.65 14.07
N THR A 208 3.27 -8.04 15.14
CA THR A 208 3.62 -9.43 15.46
C THR A 208 2.50 -10.07 16.29
N ASP A 209 2.49 -11.41 16.41
CA ASP A 209 1.42 -12.15 17.09
C ASP A 209 1.31 -11.86 18.60
N ASP A 210 2.38 -11.36 19.23
CA ASP A 210 2.44 -10.98 20.64
C ASP A 210 1.78 -9.63 20.94
N ILE A 211 1.57 -8.79 19.91
CA ILE A 211 1.01 -7.45 20.09
C ILE A 211 -0.53 -7.53 20.04
N PRO A 212 -1.24 -7.12 21.12
CA PRO A 212 -2.69 -7.21 21.19
C PRO A 212 -3.36 -6.18 20.29
N ILE A 213 -4.50 -6.57 19.70
CA ILE A 213 -5.39 -5.68 18.96
C ILE A 213 -6.27 -4.91 19.97
N CYS A 214 -6.41 -3.60 19.78
CA CYS A 214 -7.23 -2.77 20.64
C CYS A 214 -8.74 -3.10 20.53
N SER A 215 -9.42 -3.08 21.67
CA SER A 215 -10.89 -3.08 21.71
C SER A 215 -11.46 -1.75 21.20
N PRO A 216 -12.73 -1.72 20.74
CA PRO A 216 -13.38 -0.49 20.26
C PRO A 216 -13.37 0.67 21.27
N GLU A 217 -13.36 0.38 22.58
CA GLU A 217 -13.30 1.39 23.65
C GLU A 217 -12.03 2.26 23.58
N LYS A 218 -10.94 1.72 23.02
CA LYS A 218 -9.66 2.43 22.87
C LYS A 218 -9.55 3.25 21.59
N ILE A 219 -10.61 3.36 20.77
CA ILE A 219 -10.57 4.11 19.51
C ILE A 219 -10.14 5.57 19.70
N GLY A 220 -10.51 6.20 20.83
CA GLY A 220 -10.09 7.54 21.18
C GLY A 220 -8.58 7.64 21.47
N CYS A 221 -7.99 6.59 22.06
CA CYS A 221 -6.54 6.53 22.28
C CYS A 221 -5.78 6.38 20.96
N ILE A 222 -6.24 5.47 20.09
CA ILE A 222 -5.64 5.22 18.77
C ILE A 222 -5.59 6.52 17.95
N LYS A 223 -6.71 7.25 17.88
CA LYS A 223 -6.77 8.54 17.17
C LYS A 223 -5.76 9.56 17.73
N LYS A 224 -5.66 9.67 19.06
CA LYS A 224 -4.68 10.57 19.70
C LYS A 224 -3.24 10.14 19.42
N ALA A 225 -2.97 8.84 19.38
CA ALA A 225 -1.64 8.32 19.10
C ALA A 225 -1.21 8.58 17.64
N LYS A 226 -2.13 8.40 16.68
CA LYS A 226 -1.91 8.74 15.27
C LYS A 226 -1.54 10.22 15.10
N ILE A 227 -2.36 11.13 15.65
CA ILE A 227 -2.10 12.58 15.61
C ILE A 227 -0.72 12.90 16.19
N LYS A 228 -0.38 12.34 17.36
CA LYS A 228 0.92 12.60 18.00
C LYS A 228 2.11 12.06 17.19
N ALA A 229 1.96 10.92 16.53
CA ALA A 229 2.99 10.37 15.65
C ALA A 229 3.23 11.28 14.44
N GLU A 230 2.16 11.78 13.83
CA GLU A 230 2.21 12.69 12.68
C GLU A 230 2.84 14.04 13.05
N GLU A 231 2.48 14.63 14.19
CA GLU A 231 3.09 15.86 14.70
C GLU A 231 4.60 15.72 14.94
N SER A 232 5.04 14.56 15.43
CA SER A 232 6.46 14.27 15.68
C SER A 232 7.25 14.16 14.37
N ASN A 233 6.66 13.59 13.31
CA ASN A 233 7.28 13.54 11.98
C ASN A 233 7.52 14.96 11.40
N ILE A 234 6.61 15.90 11.65
CA ILE A 234 6.74 17.30 11.20
C ILE A 234 7.87 18.03 11.97
N GLN A 235 8.05 17.73 13.25
CA GLN A 235 9.11 18.31 14.07
C GLN A 235 10.50 17.83 13.65
N ASP A 236 10.64 16.54 13.32
CA ASP A 236 11.90 15.99 12.79
C ASP A 236 12.31 16.65 11.45
N ASP A 237 11.35 16.96 10.57
CA ASP A 237 11.64 17.66 9.30
C ASP A 237 11.98 19.14 9.50
N SER A 238 11.34 19.81 10.46
CA SER A 238 11.57 21.25 10.72
C SER A 238 12.86 21.53 11.48
N ASP A 239 13.35 20.61 12.32
CA ASP A 239 14.67 20.75 12.96
C ASP A 239 15.83 20.35 12.04
N LYS A 240 15.61 19.54 11.00
CA LYS A 240 16.59 19.27 9.93
C LYS A 240 16.80 20.46 8.98
N GLY A 241 15.83 21.38 8.89
CA GLY A 241 15.97 22.66 8.18
C GLY A 241 16.90 23.67 8.86
N LYS A 242 17.37 23.39 10.09
CA LYS A 242 18.30 24.24 10.85
C LYS A 242 19.73 23.70 10.82
N VAL A 243 20.25 23.36 9.65
CA VAL A 243 21.71 23.25 9.49
C VAL A 243 22.27 24.67 9.56
N LYS A 244 22.76 25.04 10.75
CA LYS A 244 23.56 26.26 10.94
C LYS A 244 24.78 26.16 10.03
N HIS A 245 24.82 26.98 8.98
CA HIS A 245 26.09 27.42 8.43
C HIS A 245 26.79 28.26 9.50
N SER A 246 27.79 27.68 10.17
CA SER A 246 28.68 28.38 11.08
C SER A 246 30.01 27.65 11.12
N GLY A 247 31.06 28.30 10.61
CA GLY A 247 32.46 27.86 10.69
C GLY A 247 33.10 27.73 9.33
#